data_AF-A0A7X4FCR4-F1
#
_entry.id   AF-A0A7X4FCR4-F1
#
_cell.length_a   1.000
_cell.length_b   1.000
_cell.length_c   1.000
_cell.angle_alpha   90.00
_cell.angle_beta   90.00
_cell.angle_gamma   90.00
#
_symmetry.space_group_name_H-M   'P 1'
#
loop_
_entity.id
_entity.type
_entity.pdbx_description
1 polymer ?
#
loop_
_entity_poly.entity_id
_entity_poly.type
_entity_poly.pdbx_seq_one_letter_code
_entity_poly.pdbx_strand_id
1 'polypeptide(L)'
;MEKCYFDFRDIFQVIRYGFSGRKISVHLIGLVLAYLIYEILVYLSLLTVGGTAAQDFWNQYGLLPVPPFGDAELTQITEIAMWIGTISFACIFFLASTVVSKITVEQLRGDFFFSVGDAVTFLKTHWKSVLGAFVSLLLILIFLALIPFSIAGLGKLPIIGKPFLMLTSLFMPIGFFLGVLIALITVVFGVSLLFVPAVVATTGADAFETIYQQFAIVWNKPWHIVCYETLLFLIKLIFVPIWAFFCLYGFSIVLFPVRLLHAEEMKAFMSHANGWLSGAIEKVTALPYINTLGVFEIGSGAQGAAAFTTTVTAIFLTITILMGAALVVAHLFSIASAGNTVIYTILRKKLDGQNLLVPPDSELTETNEAQTPSRS
;
A
#
# COMPACT_ATOMS: atom_id res chain seq x y z
N MET A 1 -5.77 -27.12 11.70
CA MET A 1 -4.83 -26.50 10.75
C MET A 1 -5.38 -26.65 9.35
N GLU A 2 -5.39 -25.59 8.56
CA GLU A 2 -5.88 -25.67 7.17
C GLU A 2 -4.82 -26.31 6.28
N LYS A 3 -5.22 -27.14 5.31
CA LYS A 3 -4.27 -27.91 4.49
C LYS A 3 -3.55 -26.97 3.51
N CYS A 4 -2.32 -26.60 3.84
CA CYS A 4 -1.42 -25.86 2.96
C CYS A 4 -0.61 -26.83 2.09
N TYR A 5 -0.61 -26.63 0.77
CA TYR A 5 0.14 -27.43 -0.19
C TYR A 5 1.58 -26.91 -0.41
N PHE A 6 1.86 -25.68 0.04
CA PHE A 6 3.09 -24.93 -0.17
C PHE A 6 3.44 -24.75 -1.67
N ASP A 7 2.42 -24.47 -2.48
CA ASP A 7 2.56 -24.20 -3.91
C ASP A 7 1.55 -23.17 -4.43
N PHE A 8 1.45 -23.03 -5.76
CA PHE A 8 0.58 -22.05 -6.40
C PHE A 8 -0.91 -22.19 -6.04
N ARG A 9 -1.36 -23.36 -5.59
CA ARG A 9 -2.77 -23.61 -5.20
C ARG A 9 -3.16 -22.81 -3.97
N ASP A 10 -2.22 -22.58 -3.06
CA ASP A 10 -2.47 -21.83 -1.83
C ASP A 10 -2.66 -20.33 -2.12
N ILE A 11 -2.13 -19.82 -3.23
CA ILE A 11 -2.31 -18.42 -3.64
C ILE A 11 -3.77 -18.12 -3.96
N PHE A 12 -4.53 -19.09 -4.48
CA PHE A 12 -5.97 -18.90 -4.70
C PHE A 12 -6.77 -18.76 -3.40
N GLN A 13 -6.25 -19.27 -2.28
CA GLN A 13 -6.91 -19.12 -0.98
C GLN A 13 -6.89 -17.65 -0.50
N VAL A 14 -6.03 -16.81 -1.08
CA VAL A 14 -5.96 -15.37 -0.82
C VAL A 14 -7.27 -14.67 -1.16
N ILE A 15 -8.06 -15.19 -2.10
CA ILE A 15 -9.41 -14.68 -2.40
C ILE A 15 -10.25 -14.64 -1.12
N ARG A 16 -10.22 -15.72 -0.35
CA ARG A 16 -10.96 -15.83 0.91
C ARG A 16 -10.25 -15.11 2.05
N TYR A 17 -8.92 -15.23 2.17
CA TYR A 17 -8.19 -14.59 3.27
C TYR A 17 -8.13 -13.06 3.16
N GLY A 18 -8.08 -12.51 1.95
CA GLY A 18 -8.10 -11.08 1.69
C GLY A 18 -9.49 -10.46 1.82
N PHE A 19 -10.55 -11.24 1.60
CA PHE A 19 -11.94 -10.84 1.82
C PHE A 19 -12.37 -11.06 3.28
N SER A 20 -11.76 -10.29 4.19
CA SER A 20 -12.09 -10.32 5.63
C SER A 20 -12.38 -8.90 6.10
N GLY A 21 -13.58 -8.69 6.65
CA GLY A 21 -13.99 -7.38 7.17
C GLY A 21 -12.96 -6.78 8.11
N ARG A 22 -12.38 -7.58 9.03
CA ARG A 22 -11.34 -7.14 9.96
C ARG A 22 -10.09 -6.59 9.25
N LYS A 23 -9.61 -7.28 8.21
CA LYS A 23 -8.40 -6.89 7.47
C LYS A 23 -8.63 -5.67 6.59
N ILE A 24 -9.80 -5.64 5.93
CA ILE A 24 -10.26 -4.49 5.15
C ILE A 24 -10.39 -3.27 6.07
N SER A 25 -10.99 -3.41 7.26
CA SER A 25 -11.11 -2.31 8.23
C SER A 25 -9.77 -1.77 8.71
N VAL A 26 -8.77 -2.62 8.94
CA VAL A 26 -7.41 -2.16 9.31
C VAL A 26 -6.82 -1.25 8.23
N HIS A 27 -6.90 -1.67 6.95
CA HIS A 27 -6.43 -0.85 5.84
C HIS A 27 -7.30 0.39 5.61
N LEU A 28 -8.62 0.31 5.82
CA LEU A 28 -9.51 1.46 5.72
C LEU A 28 -9.16 2.53 6.76
N ILE A 29 -8.95 2.14 8.03
CA ILE A 29 -8.52 3.07 9.09
C ILE A 29 -7.16 3.67 8.74
N GLY A 30 -6.22 2.86 8.25
CA GLY A 30 -4.92 3.34 7.79
C GLY A 30 -5.03 4.35 6.65
N LEU A 31 -5.87 4.07 5.64
CA LEU A 31 -6.13 4.96 4.51
C LEU A 31 -6.74 6.29 4.95
N VAL A 32 -7.77 6.25 5.80
CA VAL A 32 -8.40 7.47 6.33
C VAL A 32 -7.40 8.31 7.12
N LEU A 33 -6.62 7.68 8.00
CA LEU A 33 -5.59 8.38 8.77
C LEU A 33 -4.54 9.01 7.85
N ALA A 34 -4.03 8.27 6.88
CA ALA A 34 -3.02 8.75 5.94
C ALA A 34 -3.56 9.88 5.04
N TYR A 35 -4.79 9.75 4.56
CA TYR A 35 -5.48 10.79 3.80
C TYR A 35 -5.63 12.07 4.61
N LEU A 36 -6.10 11.98 5.86
CA LEU A 36 -6.25 13.16 6.71
C LEU A 36 -4.92 13.85 7.00
N ILE A 37 -3.85 13.09 7.28
CA ILE A 37 -2.51 13.66 7.46
C ILE A 37 -2.07 14.39 6.18
N TYR A 38 -2.26 13.76 5.03
CA TYR A 38 -1.91 14.33 3.73
C TYR A 38 -2.65 15.65 3.47
N GLU A 39 -3.98 15.61 3.50
CA GLU A 39 -4.84 16.76 3.20
C GLU A 39 -4.60 17.91 4.17
N ILE A 40 -4.49 17.63 5.47
CA ILE A 40 -4.22 18.67 6.48
C ILE A 40 -2.88 19.34 6.19
N LEU A 41 -1.82 18.58 5.90
CA LEU A 41 -0.51 19.16 5.60
C LEU A 41 -0.55 20.03 4.33
N VAL A 42 -1.19 19.57 3.27
CA VAL A 42 -1.29 20.30 2.00
C VAL A 42 -2.10 21.58 2.17
N TYR A 43 -3.30 21.52 2.74
CA TYR A 43 -4.10 22.72 2.93
C TYR A 43 -3.48 23.71 3.93
N LEU A 44 -2.82 23.23 4.99
CA LEU A 44 -2.08 24.12 5.87
C LEU A 44 -0.93 24.81 5.12
N SER A 45 -0.18 24.11 4.27
CA SER A 45 0.86 24.75 3.46
C SER A 45 0.33 25.76 2.46
N LEU A 46 -0.84 25.51 1.84
CA LEU A 46 -1.46 26.46 0.93
C LEU A 46 -1.94 27.72 1.67
N LEU A 47 -2.43 27.56 2.90
CA LEU A 47 -2.80 28.69 3.76
C LEU A 47 -1.59 29.50 4.21
N THR A 48 -0.42 28.88 4.42
CA THR A 48 0.81 29.61 4.76
C THR A 48 1.42 30.36 3.58
N VAL A 49 1.23 29.87 2.34
CA VAL A 49 1.57 30.60 1.11
C VAL A 49 0.75 31.88 0.98
N GLY A 50 -0.53 31.83 1.36
CA GLY A 50 -1.45 32.97 1.35
C GLY A 50 -1.97 33.33 -0.05
N GLY A 51 -2.63 34.49 -0.15
CA GLY A 51 -3.27 34.93 -1.39
C GLY A 51 -4.44 34.01 -1.81
N THR A 52 -4.53 33.70 -3.10
CA THR A 52 -5.56 32.84 -3.67
C THR A 52 -5.17 31.36 -3.73
N ALA A 53 -3.95 30.98 -3.31
CA ALA A 53 -3.39 29.64 -3.51
C ALA A 53 -4.30 28.50 -3.04
N ALA A 54 -4.85 28.60 -1.83
CA ALA A 54 -5.78 27.59 -1.29
C ALA A 54 -7.11 27.54 -2.06
N GLN A 55 -7.61 28.70 -2.52
CA GLN A 55 -8.85 28.79 -3.29
C GLN A 55 -8.66 28.23 -4.70
N ASP A 56 -7.55 28.57 -5.36
CA ASP A 56 -7.20 28.08 -6.69
C ASP A 56 -7.01 26.56 -6.66
N PHE A 57 -6.31 26.05 -5.64
CA PHE A 57 -6.15 24.62 -5.42
C PHE A 57 -7.50 23.92 -5.17
N TRP A 58 -8.37 24.50 -4.33
CA TRP A 58 -9.70 23.96 -4.07
C TRP A 58 -10.57 23.90 -5.33
N ASN A 59 -10.55 24.95 -6.14
CA ASN A 59 -11.32 25.01 -7.39
C ASN A 59 -10.84 23.97 -8.42
N GLN A 60 -9.55 23.61 -8.39
CA GLN A 60 -8.97 22.66 -9.33
C GLN A 60 -9.07 21.21 -8.85
N TYR A 61 -8.72 20.93 -7.60
CA TYR A 61 -8.55 19.56 -7.09
C TYR A 61 -9.58 19.16 -6.05
N GLY A 62 -10.20 20.13 -5.36
CA GLY A 62 -11.09 19.85 -4.24
C GLY A 62 -10.44 18.90 -3.23
N LEU A 63 -11.19 17.89 -2.80
CA LEU A 63 -10.75 16.90 -1.80
C LEU A 63 -9.97 15.72 -2.39
N LEU A 64 -9.60 15.75 -3.67
CA LEU A 64 -8.81 14.69 -4.28
C LEU A 64 -7.32 14.91 -4.02
N PRO A 65 -6.62 13.90 -3.48
CA PRO A 65 -5.19 14.03 -3.22
C PRO A 65 -4.42 14.06 -4.55
N VAL A 66 -3.57 15.07 -4.71
CA VAL A 66 -2.70 15.25 -5.88
C VAL A 66 -1.31 14.69 -5.54
N PRO A 67 -0.66 13.88 -6.38
CA PRO A 67 0.70 13.41 -6.10
C PRO A 67 1.73 14.55 -6.23
N PRO A 68 2.88 14.49 -5.52
CA PRO A 68 3.92 15.52 -5.57
C PRO A 68 4.72 15.54 -6.90
N PHE A 69 4.35 14.68 -7.85
CA PHE A 69 4.99 14.55 -9.18
C PHE A 69 4.20 15.23 -10.30
N GLY A 70 3.13 15.95 -9.97
CA GLY A 70 2.31 16.64 -10.97
C GLY A 70 3.01 17.88 -11.52
N ASP A 71 2.63 18.27 -12.74
CA ASP A 71 3.06 19.54 -13.38
C ASP A 71 2.40 20.79 -12.75
N ALA A 72 1.87 20.66 -11.54
CA ALA A 72 1.28 21.80 -10.85
C ALA A 72 2.43 22.69 -10.36
N GLU A 73 2.49 23.93 -10.86
CA GLU A 73 3.45 24.96 -10.44
C GLU A 73 3.17 25.41 -8.99
N LEU A 74 3.30 24.50 -8.03
CA LEU A 74 3.10 24.73 -6.62
C LEU A 74 4.35 25.30 -5.99
N THR A 75 4.17 26.01 -4.88
CA THR A 75 5.31 26.52 -4.11
C THR A 75 6.07 25.38 -3.45
N GLN A 76 7.39 25.53 -3.30
CA GLN A 76 8.25 24.51 -2.68
C GLN A 76 7.78 24.05 -1.29
N ILE A 77 7.19 24.95 -0.49
CA ILE A 77 6.66 24.60 0.84
C ILE A 77 5.52 23.57 0.71
N THR A 78 4.64 23.77 -0.28
CA THR A 78 3.52 22.86 -0.56
C THR A 78 4.04 21.52 -1.08
N GLU A 79 5.01 21.53 -2.01
CA GLU A 79 5.63 20.31 -2.51
C GLU A 79 6.28 19.48 -1.39
N ILE A 80 7.01 20.13 -0.47
CA ILE A 80 7.61 19.47 0.69
C ILE A 80 6.52 18.86 1.58
N ALA A 81 5.42 19.58 1.82
CA ALA A 81 4.29 19.07 2.60
C ALA A 81 3.65 17.83 1.93
N MET A 82 3.48 17.84 0.61
CA MET A 82 2.99 16.70 -0.17
C MET A 82 3.93 15.50 -0.06
N TRP A 83 5.25 15.71 -0.10
CA TRP A 83 6.23 14.64 0.10
C TRP A 83 6.17 14.02 1.50
N ILE A 84 6.05 14.86 2.54
CA ILE A 84 5.90 14.39 3.93
C ILE A 84 4.61 13.57 4.09
N GLY A 85 3.50 14.06 3.51
CA GLY A 85 2.23 13.33 3.49
C GLY A 85 2.35 11.98 2.78
N THR A 86 3.01 11.94 1.62
CA THR A 86 3.22 10.70 0.85
C THR A 86 4.07 9.68 1.61
N ILE A 87 5.14 10.13 2.28
CA ILE A 87 5.99 9.27 3.12
C ILE A 87 5.17 8.75 4.32
N SER A 88 4.37 9.61 4.95
CA SER A 88 3.48 9.22 6.05
C SER A 88 2.47 8.16 5.61
N PHE A 89 1.90 8.30 4.42
CA PHE A 89 1.04 7.28 3.80
C PHE A 89 1.77 5.94 3.64
N ALA A 90 2.97 5.95 3.07
CA ALA A 90 3.77 4.74 2.90
C ALA A 90 4.05 4.04 4.26
N CYS A 91 4.45 4.81 5.28
CA CYS A 91 4.67 4.28 6.63
C CYS A 91 3.40 3.62 7.20
N ILE A 92 2.26 4.32 7.14
CA ILE A 92 0.98 3.80 7.66
C ILE A 92 0.56 2.53 6.89
N PHE A 93 0.74 2.51 5.57
CA PHE A 93 0.46 1.35 4.73
C PHE A 93 1.27 0.11 5.15
N PHE A 94 2.59 0.26 5.40
CA PHE A 94 3.43 -0.88 5.81
C PHE A 94 3.10 -1.37 7.22
N LEU A 95 2.77 -0.45 8.14
CA LEU A 95 2.34 -0.80 9.49
C LEU A 95 0.98 -1.54 9.47
N ALA A 96 0.00 -1.03 8.73
CA ALA A 96 -1.30 -1.70 8.52
C ALA A 96 -1.13 -3.07 7.84
N SER A 97 -0.27 -3.15 6.82
CA SER A 97 0.09 -4.40 6.16
C SER A 97 0.68 -5.43 7.13
N THR A 98 1.47 -4.99 8.12
CA THR A 98 2.08 -5.88 9.12
C THR A 98 1.00 -6.44 10.06
N VAL A 99 0.05 -5.61 10.49
CA VAL A 99 -1.12 -6.06 11.28
C VAL A 99 -1.93 -7.09 10.49
N VAL A 100 -2.23 -6.82 9.22
CA VAL A 100 -2.98 -7.76 8.35
C VAL A 100 -2.20 -9.04 8.09
N SER A 101 -0.88 -8.94 7.91
CA SER A 101 0.00 -10.10 7.75
C SER A 101 0.01 -10.95 9.02
N LYS A 102 0.03 -10.31 10.20
CA LYS A 102 -0.02 -11.01 11.49
C LYS A 102 -1.35 -11.76 11.68
N ILE A 103 -2.47 -11.11 11.37
CA ILE A 103 -3.78 -11.79 11.38
C ILE A 103 -3.77 -12.97 10.41
N THR A 104 -3.18 -12.80 9.22
CA THR A 104 -3.17 -13.85 8.19
C THR A 104 -2.33 -15.06 8.60
N VAL A 105 -1.13 -14.86 9.18
CA VAL A 105 -0.31 -16.01 9.62
C VAL A 105 -0.98 -16.77 10.76
N GLU A 106 -1.61 -16.10 11.73
CA GLU A 106 -2.30 -16.79 12.82
C GLU A 106 -3.53 -17.55 12.33
N GLN A 107 -4.25 -17.02 11.33
CA GLN A 107 -5.30 -17.77 10.64
C GLN A 107 -4.78 -19.03 9.94
N LEU A 108 -3.63 -18.94 9.26
CA LEU A 108 -2.98 -20.10 8.62
C LEU A 108 -2.52 -21.13 9.66
N ARG A 109 -2.14 -20.70 10.87
CA ARG A 109 -1.82 -21.56 12.03
C ARG A 109 -3.06 -22.21 12.65
N GLY A 110 -4.26 -21.74 12.31
CA GLY A 110 -5.55 -22.30 12.76
C GLY A 110 -6.31 -21.43 13.75
N ASP A 111 -5.77 -20.27 14.15
CA ASP A 111 -6.51 -19.28 14.92
C ASP A 111 -7.30 -18.35 13.98
N PHE A 112 -8.49 -18.81 13.60
CA PHE A 112 -9.40 -18.06 12.74
C PHE A 112 -9.92 -16.76 13.38
N PHE A 113 -9.89 -16.66 14.71
CA PHE A 113 -10.46 -15.55 15.48
C PHE A 113 -9.44 -14.57 16.03
N PHE A 114 -8.15 -14.76 15.75
CA PHE A 114 -7.07 -13.85 16.14
C PHE A 114 -7.46 -12.37 16.00
N SER A 115 -7.32 -11.62 17.08
CA SER A 115 -7.92 -10.29 17.19
C SER A 115 -7.07 -9.22 16.52
N VAL A 116 -7.72 -8.14 16.06
CA VAL A 116 -7.01 -6.95 15.56
C VAL A 116 -6.19 -6.29 16.68
N GLY A 117 -6.68 -6.33 17.92
CA GLY A 117 -5.99 -5.77 19.09
C GLY A 117 -4.67 -6.47 19.38
N ASP A 118 -4.63 -7.80 19.29
CA ASP A 118 -3.42 -8.59 19.50
C ASP A 118 -2.41 -8.35 18.37
N ALA A 119 -2.88 -8.26 17.13
CA ALA A 119 -2.05 -7.91 15.98
C ALA A 119 -1.44 -6.50 16.09
N VAL A 120 -2.19 -5.53 16.61
CA VAL A 120 -1.68 -4.17 16.89
C VAL A 120 -0.68 -4.18 18.06
N THR A 121 -0.93 -4.98 19.10
CA THR A 121 0.01 -5.15 20.21
C THR A 121 1.34 -5.73 19.72
N PHE A 122 1.30 -6.72 18.84
CA PHE A 122 2.49 -7.22 18.14
C PHE A 122 3.20 -6.10 17.35
N LEU A 123 2.46 -5.31 16.56
CA LEU A 123 3.03 -4.19 15.81
C LEU A 123 3.75 -3.18 16.71
N LYS A 124 3.19 -2.84 17.88
CA LYS A 124 3.80 -1.88 18.82
C LYS A 124 5.20 -2.29 19.28
N THR A 125 5.49 -3.59 19.32
CA THR A 125 6.82 -4.10 19.67
C THR A 125 7.75 -4.15 18.45
N HIS A 126 7.21 -4.37 17.25
CA HIS A 126 7.99 -4.65 16.03
C HIS A 126 7.99 -3.54 14.97
N TRP A 127 7.34 -2.39 15.17
CA TRP A 127 7.26 -1.31 14.16
C TRP A 127 8.63 -0.81 13.71
N LYS A 128 9.63 -0.80 14.61
CA LYS A 128 11.02 -0.43 14.29
C LYS A 128 11.67 -1.43 13.35
N SER A 129 11.31 -2.71 13.45
CA SER A 129 11.78 -3.73 12.51
C SER A 129 11.22 -3.49 11.12
N VAL A 130 9.91 -3.22 11.03
CA VAL A 130 9.20 -2.93 9.77
C VAL A 130 9.81 -1.72 9.06
N LEU A 131 9.83 -0.55 9.72
CA LEU A 131 10.33 0.67 9.08
C LEU A 131 11.87 0.69 8.99
N GLY A 132 12.55 0.11 9.98
CA GLY A 132 14.00 0.03 10.03
C GLY A 132 14.56 -0.75 8.84
N ALA A 133 13.92 -1.85 8.42
CA ALA A 133 14.35 -2.59 7.23
C ALA A 133 14.41 -1.71 5.98
N PHE A 134 13.37 -0.90 5.74
CA PHE A 134 13.32 0.04 4.62
C PHE A 134 14.35 1.15 4.74
N VAL A 135 14.43 1.80 5.91
CA VAL A 135 15.36 2.90 6.15
C VAL A 135 16.81 2.43 6.02
N SER A 136 17.15 1.25 6.54
CA SER A 136 18.48 0.67 6.45
C SER A 136 18.88 0.35 5.01
N LEU A 137 18.00 -0.30 4.23
CA LEU A 137 18.27 -0.57 2.81
C LEU A 137 18.44 0.72 2.00
N LEU A 138 17.58 1.72 2.25
CA LEU A 138 17.67 3.03 1.59
C LEU A 138 18.98 3.76 1.97
N LEU A 139 19.37 3.72 3.25
CA LEU A 139 20.61 4.34 3.72
C LEU A 139 21.83 3.67 3.08
N ILE A 140 21.83 2.33 2.97
CA ILE A 140 22.90 1.60 2.27
C ILE A 140 22.97 2.03 0.81
N LEU A 141 21.83 2.16 0.10
CA LEU A 141 21.79 2.65 -1.28
C LEU A 141 22.34 4.07 -1.40
N ILE A 142 21.93 4.98 -0.52
CA ILE A 142 22.43 6.37 -0.50
C ILE A 142 23.94 6.37 -0.27
N PHE A 143 24.42 5.63 0.73
CA PHE A 143 25.84 5.58 1.08
C PHE A 143 26.69 5.04 -0.08
N LEU A 144 26.26 3.98 -0.76
CA LEU A 144 26.94 3.45 -1.93
C LEU A 144 26.91 4.43 -3.11
N ALA A 145 25.78 5.13 -3.32
CA ALA A 145 25.61 6.12 -4.39
C ALA A 145 26.43 7.40 -4.17
N LEU A 146 26.81 7.73 -2.93
CA LEU A 146 27.69 8.87 -2.63
C LEU A 146 29.05 8.74 -3.32
N ILE A 147 29.56 7.52 -3.52
CA ILE A 147 30.87 7.28 -4.16
C ILE A 147 30.87 7.77 -5.62
N PRO A 148 30.02 7.22 -6.54
CA PRO A 148 29.97 7.69 -7.91
C PRO A 148 29.50 9.15 -8.01
N PHE A 149 28.62 9.59 -7.11
CA PHE A 149 28.19 10.99 -7.08
C PHE A 149 29.33 11.96 -6.75
N SER A 150 30.19 11.61 -5.78
CA SER A 150 31.38 12.40 -5.41
C SER A 150 32.38 12.48 -6.57
N ILE A 151 32.60 11.37 -7.27
CA ILE A 151 33.45 11.32 -8.47
C ILE A 151 32.90 12.24 -9.57
N ALA A 152 31.59 12.14 -9.85
CA ALA A 152 30.94 12.99 -10.84
C ALA A 152 30.97 14.48 -10.46
N GLY A 153 30.83 14.79 -9.17
CA GLY A 153 30.95 16.14 -8.62
C GLY A 153 32.33 16.74 -8.83
N LEU A 154 33.40 16.01 -8.48
CA LEU A 154 34.79 16.45 -8.72
C LEU A 154 35.11 16.61 -10.20
N GLY A 155 34.48 15.82 -11.07
CA GLY A 155 34.58 15.93 -12.51
C GLY A 155 34.12 17.27 -13.10
N LYS A 156 33.30 18.05 -12.38
CA LYS A 156 32.84 19.39 -12.81
C LYS A 156 33.90 20.49 -12.65
N LEU A 157 35.04 20.23 -12.00
CA LEU A 157 36.07 21.25 -11.79
C LEU A 157 36.79 21.62 -13.10
N PRO A 158 36.96 22.91 -13.42
CA PRO A 158 37.36 23.37 -14.76
C PRO A 158 38.78 22.97 -15.18
N ILE A 159 39.71 22.79 -14.23
CA ILE A 159 41.13 22.48 -14.53
C ILE A 159 41.46 21.02 -14.19
N ILE A 160 41.00 20.53 -13.04
CA ILE A 160 41.38 19.21 -12.48
C ILE A 160 40.37 18.12 -12.89
N GLY A 161 39.14 18.50 -13.26
CA GLY A 161 38.04 17.55 -13.48
C GLY A 161 38.30 16.56 -14.61
N LYS A 162 38.81 17.00 -15.77
CA LYS A 162 39.07 16.11 -16.91
C LYS A 162 40.21 15.12 -16.65
N PRO A 163 41.40 15.53 -16.15
CA PRO A 163 42.44 14.58 -15.74
C PRO A 163 41.97 13.62 -14.63
N PHE A 164 41.19 14.11 -13.65
CA PHE A 164 40.67 13.28 -12.56
C PHE A 164 39.68 12.22 -13.07
N LEU A 165 38.76 12.57 -13.98
CA LEU A 165 37.83 11.62 -14.60
C LEU A 165 38.58 10.60 -15.47
N MET A 166 39.61 11.03 -16.20
CA MET A 166 40.47 10.11 -16.96
C MET A 166 41.14 9.09 -16.02
N LEU A 167 41.73 9.55 -14.91
CA LEU A 167 42.32 8.65 -13.91
C LEU A 167 41.26 7.73 -13.29
N THR A 168 40.08 8.25 -12.98
CA THR A 168 38.98 7.45 -12.39
C THR A 168 38.42 6.43 -13.37
N SER A 169 38.45 6.72 -14.68
CA SER A 169 38.04 5.77 -15.72
C SER A 169 38.91 4.51 -15.77
N LEU A 170 40.17 4.59 -15.32
CA LEU A 170 41.03 3.41 -15.16
C LEU A 170 40.48 2.42 -14.12
N PHE A 171 39.75 2.93 -13.13
CA PHE A 171 39.08 2.13 -12.10
C PHE A 171 37.62 1.76 -12.46
N MET A 172 37.18 2.05 -13.67
CA MET A 172 35.82 1.71 -14.12
C MET A 172 35.46 0.22 -14.00
N PRO A 173 36.38 -0.75 -14.20
CA PRO A 173 36.10 -2.16 -13.91
C PRO A 173 35.70 -2.41 -12.43
N ILE A 174 36.29 -1.69 -11.47
CA ILE A 174 35.89 -1.75 -10.06
C ILE A 174 34.53 -1.05 -9.87
N GLY A 175 34.35 0.10 -10.50
CA GLY A 175 33.08 0.83 -10.53
C GLY A 175 31.91 -0.01 -11.06
N PHE A 176 32.17 -0.90 -12.02
CA PHE A 176 31.18 -1.85 -12.53
C PHE A 176 30.65 -2.77 -11.42
N PHE A 177 31.53 -3.38 -10.61
CA PHE A 177 31.10 -4.22 -9.48
C PHE A 177 30.33 -3.44 -8.42
N LEU A 178 30.72 -2.19 -8.16
CA LEU A 178 29.94 -1.29 -7.28
C LEU A 178 28.54 -1.03 -7.87
N GLY A 179 28.45 -0.79 -9.18
CA GLY A 179 27.17 -0.61 -9.88
C GLY A 179 26.28 -1.86 -9.82
N VAL A 180 26.84 -3.05 -10.01
CA VAL A 180 26.13 -4.32 -9.86
C VAL A 180 25.63 -4.51 -8.43
N LEU A 181 26.44 -4.16 -7.42
CA LEU A 181 26.03 -4.22 -6.02
C LEU A 181 24.86 -3.26 -5.73
N ILE A 182 24.93 -2.02 -6.19
CA ILE A 182 23.83 -1.04 -6.06
C ILE A 182 22.56 -1.59 -6.72
N ALA A 183 22.67 -2.09 -7.96
CA ALA A 183 21.53 -2.65 -8.69
C ALA A 183 20.89 -3.84 -7.94
N LEU A 184 21.70 -4.74 -7.37
CA LEU A 184 21.20 -5.86 -6.58
C LEU A 184 20.46 -5.38 -5.32
N ILE A 185 21.02 -4.42 -4.59
CA ILE A 185 20.37 -3.86 -3.39
C ILE A 185 19.07 -3.13 -3.78
N THR A 186 19.02 -2.46 -4.95
CA THR A 186 17.78 -1.87 -5.46
C THR A 186 16.71 -2.92 -5.73
N VAL A 187 17.07 -4.09 -6.29
CA VAL A 187 16.14 -5.22 -6.45
C VAL A 187 15.65 -5.73 -5.11
N VAL A 188 16.55 -5.90 -4.12
CA VAL A 188 16.18 -6.33 -2.76
C VAL A 188 15.27 -5.30 -2.09
N PHE A 189 15.52 -4.01 -2.29
CA PHE A 189 14.63 -2.95 -1.80
C PHE A 189 13.25 -3.03 -2.45
N GLY A 190 13.17 -3.27 -3.76
CA GLY A 190 11.91 -3.49 -4.47
C GLY A 190 11.11 -4.68 -3.93
N VAL A 191 11.78 -5.81 -3.68
CA VAL A 191 11.13 -7.00 -3.07
C VAL A 191 10.73 -6.74 -1.62
N SER A 192 11.50 -5.92 -0.90
CA SER A 192 11.18 -5.52 0.47
C SER A 192 9.86 -4.76 0.56
N LEU A 193 9.52 -3.94 -0.46
CA LEU A 193 8.23 -3.24 -0.54
C LEU A 193 7.03 -4.21 -0.60
N LEU A 194 7.25 -5.49 -0.91
CA LEU A 194 6.21 -6.50 -0.93
C LEU A 194 6.21 -7.34 0.36
N PHE A 195 7.39 -7.79 0.80
CA PHE A 195 7.48 -8.86 1.79
C PHE A 195 7.91 -8.44 3.20
N VAL A 196 8.41 -7.23 3.44
CA VAL A 196 8.83 -6.83 4.80
C VAL A 196 7.71 -7.01 5.84
N PRO A 197 6.45 -6.57 5.59
CA PRO A 197 5.35 -6.82 6.52
C PRO A 197 5.09 -8.31 6.79
N ALA A 198 5.18 -9.15 5.76
CA ALA A 198 4.99 -10.59 5.85
C ALA A 198 6.11 -11.28 6.64
N VAL A 199 7.36 -10.89 6.38
CA VAL A 199 8.55 -11.37 7.09
C VAL A 199 8.42 -11.06 8.58
N VAL A 200 8.26 -9.79 8.94
CA VAL A 200 8.20 -9.38 10.35
C VAL A 200 7.03 -10.05 11.07
N ALA A 201 5.85 -10.11 10.45
CA ALA A 201 4.67 -10.73 11.06
C ALA A 201 4.82 -12.23 11.32
N THR A 202 5.53 -12.95 10.44
CA THR A 202 5.66 -14.41 10.53
C THR A 202 6.80 -14.84 11.44
N THR A 203 7.92 -14.10 11.43
CA THR A 203 9.14 -14.47 12.17
C THR A 203 9.35 -13.67 13.45
N GLY A 204 8.74 -12.49 13.59
CA GLY A 204 9.03 -11.58 14.71
C GLY A 204 10.46 -11.03 14.70
N ALA A 205 11.16 -11.15 13.57
CA ALA A 205 12.56 -10.77 13.42
C ALA A 205 12.81 -9.26 13.62
N ASP A 206 14.05 -8.91 13.95
CA ASP A 206 14.54 -7.52 13.91
C ASP A 206 14.80 -7.05 12.46
N ALA A 207 15.21 -5.79 12.29
CA ALA A 207 15.40 -5.21 10.97
C ALA A 207 16.54 -5.90 10.18
N PHE A 208 17.60 -6.34 10.86
CA PHE A 208 18.75 -6.98 10.22
C PHE A 208 18.36 -8.36 9.68
N GLU A 209 17.74 -9.18 10.53
CA GLU A 209 17.26 -10.51 10.14
C GLU A 209 16.15 -10.41 9.08
N THR A 210 15.30 -9.38 9.16
CA THR A 210 14.31 -9.10 8.11
C THR A 210 14.99 -8.85 6.76
N ILE A 211 16.02 -8.00 6.73
CA ILE A 211 16.79 -7.72 5.51
C ILE A 211 17.47 -9.00 5.00
N TYR A 212 18.09 -9.78 5.88
CA TYR A 212 18.73 -11.06 5.52
C TYR A 212 17.74 -12.00 4.81
N GLN A 213 16.51 -12.11 5.33
CA GLN A 213 15.47 -12.92 4.71
C GLN A 213 15.06 -12.40 3.33
N GLN A 214 15.03 -11.07 3.12
CA GLN A 214 14.80 -10.49 1.79
C GLN A 214 15.91 -10.88 0.80
N PHE A 215 17.17 -10.81 1.21
CA PHE A 215 18.29 -11.28 0.39
C PHE A 215 18.17 -12.78 0.07
N ALA A 216 17.83 -13.60 1.06
CA ALA A 216 17.70 -15.04 0.88
C ALA A 216 16.62 -15.40 -0.14
N ILE A 217 15.44 -14.76 -0.10
CA ILE A 217 14.36 -15.05 -1.06
C ILE A 217 14.71 -14.55 -2.47
N VAL A 218 15.34 -13.37 -2.59
CA VAL A 218 15.74 -12.78 -3.88
C VAL A 218 16.80 -13.65 -4.56
N TRP A 219 17.79 -14.13 -3.81
CA TRP A 219 18.90 -14.90 -4.36
C TRP A 219 18.49 -16.31 -4.77
N ASN A 220 17.71 -16.99 -3.94
CA ASN A 220 17.47 -18.42 -4.10
C ASN A 220 16.16 -18.74 -4.84
N LYS A 221 15.16 -17.84 -4.81
CA LYS A 221 13.83 -18.10 -5.39
C LYS A 221 13.26 -16.92 -6.21
N PRO A 222 14.06 -16.21 -7.05
CA PRO A 222 13.58 -15.03 -7.79
C PRO A 222 12.40 -15.35 -8.71
N TRP A 223 12.43 -16.49 -9.42
CA TRP A 223 11.33 -16.87 -10.31
C TRP A 223 10.04 -17.23 -9.59
N HIS A 224 10.12 -17.77 -8.37
CA HIS A 224 8.92 -18.03 -7.59
C HIS A 224 8.27 -16.71 -7.14
N ILE A 225 9.07 -15.71 -6.75
CA ILE A 225 8.57 -14.37 -6.45
C ILE A 225 7.81 -13.81 -7.67
N VAL A 226 8.44 -13.81 -8.85
CA VAL A 226 7.82 -13.29 -10.08
C VAL A 226 6.53 -14.02 -10.44
N CYS A 227 6.54 -15.36 -10.47
CA CYS A 227 5.36 -16.15 -10.83
C CYS A 227 4.21 -15.98 -9.82
N TYR A 228 4.52 -16.00 -8.52
CA TYR A 228 3.51 -15.91 -7.48
C TYR A 228 2.92 -14.50 -7.35
N GLU A 229 3.74 -13.45 -7.48
CA GLU A 229 3.25 -12.07 -7.52
C GLU A 229 2.43 -11.80 -8.79
N THR A 230 2.81 -12.38 -9.93
CA THR A 230 1.99 -12.30 -11.15
C THR A 230 0.62 -12.94 -10.95
N LEU A 231 0.57 -14.12 -10.32
CA LEU A 231 -0.70 -14.77 -10.01
C LEU A 231 -1.54 -13.93 -9.02
N LEU A 232 -0.91 -13.40 -7.96
CA LEU A 232 -1.59 -12.51 -7.01
C LEU A 232 -2.09 -11.23 -7.70
N PHE A 233 -1.34 -10.69 -8.66
CA PHE A 233 -1.77 -9.56 -9.48
C PHE A 233 -3.03 -9.88 -10.30
N LEU A 234 -3.10 -11.05 -10.94
CA LEU A 234 -4.30 -11.48 -11.67
C LEU A 234 -5.51 -11.63 -10.74
N ILE A 235 -5.31 -12.14 -9.53
CA ILE A 235 -6.38 -12.20 -8.51
C ILE A 235 -6.85 -10.78 -8.16
N LYS A 236 -5.94 -9.84 -7.86
CA LYS A 236 -6.29 -8.44 -7.59
C LYS A 236 -7.05 -7.81 -8.75
N LEU A 237 -6.62 -8.07 -9.99
CA LEU A 237 -7.22 -7.54 -11.22
C LEU A 237 -8.68 -7.98 -11.40
N ILE A 238 -9.04 -9.18 -10.98
CA ILE A 238 -10.40 -9.72 -11.12
C ILE A 238 -11.27 -9.36 -9.92
N PHE A 239 -10.78 -9.57 -8.70
CA PHE A 239 -11.62 -9.49 -7.49
C PHE A 239 -11.83 -8.07 -6.98
N VAL A 240 -10.90 -7.14 -7.21
CA VAL A 240 -11.07 -5.74 -6.79
C VAL A 240 -12.19 -5.04 -7.57
N PRO A 241 -12.29 -5.17 -8.91
CA PRO A 241 -13.43 -4.64 -9.66
C PRO A 241 -14.77 -5.27 -9.26
N ILE A 242 -14.80 -6.58 -8.98
CA ILE A 242 -16.02 -7.25 -8.47
C ILE A 242 -16.47 -6.60 -7.15
N TRP A 243 -15.54 -6.39 -6.21
CA TRP A 243 -15.85 -5.69 -4.96
C TRP A 243 -16.29 -4.24 -5.18
N ALA A 244 -15.62 -3.51 -6.08
CA ALA A 244 -16.00 -2.15 -6.44
C ALA A 244 -17.44 -2.07 -6.97
N PHE A 245 -17.84 -3.04 -7.81
CA PHE A 245 -19.21 -3.18 -8.29
C PHE A 245 -20.20 -3.39 -7.14
N PHE A 246 -19.90 -4.27 -6.18
CA PHE A 246 -20.74 -4.47 -5.00
C PHE A 246 -20.84 -3.20 -4.12
N CYS A 247 -19.74 -2.49 -3.89
CA CYS A 247 -19.76 -1.22 -3.16
C CYS A 247 -20.63 -0.18 -3.85
N LEU A 248 -20.52 -0.10 -5.18
CA LEU A 248 -21.29 0.84 -6.00
C LEU A 248 -22.77 0.53 -5.96
N TYR A 249 -23.17 -0.72 -6.20
CA TYR A 249 -24.57 -1.14 -6.13
C TYR A 249 -25.14 -1.03 -4.72
N GLY A 250 -24.36 -1.35 -3.69
CA GLY A 250 -24.76 -1.15 -2.30
C GLY A 250 -25.09 0.31 -2.01
N PHE A 251 -24.24 1.24 -2.46
CA PHE A 251 -24.49 2.68 -2.37
C PHE A 251 -25.73 3.10 -3.16
N SER A 252 -25.89 2.60 -4.38
CA SER A 252 -27.05 2.92 -5.22
C SER A 252 -28.37 2.42 -4.60
N ILE A 253 -28.40 1.21 -4.02
CA ILE A 253 -29.60 0.66 -3.38
C ILE A 253 -30.03 1.54 -2.18
N VAL A 254 -29.08 1.97 -1.36
CA VAL A 254 -29.37 2.81 -0.18
C VAL A 254 -29.93 4.18 -0.58
N LEU A 255 -29.43 4.75 -1.68
CA LEU A 255 -29.84 6.07 -2.14
C LEU A 255 -30.98 6.06 -3.15
N PHE A 256 -31.37 4.89 -3.65
CA PHE A 256 -32.46 4.75 -4.62
C PHE A 256 -33.80 5.29 -4.12
N PRO A 257 -34.24 5.06 -2.86
CA PRO A 257 -35.47 5.66 -2.35
C PRO A 257 -35.46 7.19 -2.38
N VAL A 258 -34.31 7.80 -2.03
CA VAL A 258 -34.13 9.26 -2.08
C VAL A 258 -34.20 9.75 -3.54
N ARG A 259 -33.56 9.03 -4.46
CA ARG A 259 -33.65 9.33 -5.90
C ARG A 259 -35.07 9.23 -6.45
N LEU A 260 -35.88 8.30 -5.95
CA LEU A 260 -37.27 8.08 -6.39
C LEU A 260 -38.22 9.17 -5.87
N LEU A 261 -38.05 9.58 -4.61
CA LEU A 261 -38.96 10.52 -3.94
C LEU A 261 -38.52 11.99 -4.07
N HIS A 262 -37.22 12.25 -4.13
CA HIS A 262 -36.59 13.59 -4.08
C HIS A 262 -35.54 13.76 -5.20
N ALA A 263 -35.93 13.49 -6.44
CA ALA A 263 -35.02 13.43 -7.58
C ALA A 263 -34.18 14.71 -7.81
N GLU A 264 -34.80 15.89 -7.74
CA GLU A 264 -34.11 17.17 -7.98
C GLU A 264 -33.14 17.54 -6.86
N GLU A 265 -33.51 17.27 -5.60
CA GLU A 265 -32.62 17.45 -4.45
C GLU A 265 -31.40 16.53 -4.55
N MET A 266 -31.61 15.27 -4.93
CA MET A 266 -30.55 14.30 -5.12
C MET A 266 -29.54 14.74 -6.18
N LYS A 267 -30.02 15.25 -7.33
CA LYS A 267 -29.18 15.81 -8.39
C LYS A 267 -28.37 17.01 -7.92
N ALA A 268 -28.96 17.87 -7.09
CA ALA A 268 -28.27 19.02 -6.51
C ALA A 268 -27.16 18.58 -5.54
N PHE A 269 -27.43 17.61 -4.64
CA PHE A 269 -26.42 17.05 -3.74
C PHE A 269 -25.27 16.42 -4.52
N MET A 270 -25.58 15.65 -5.55
CA MET A 270 -24.60 15.00 -6.42
C MET A 270 -23.74 16.02 -7.18
N SER A 271 -24.33 17.15 -7.60
CA SER A 271 -23.59 18.22 -8.26
C SER A 271 -22.58 18.90 -7.32
N HIS A 272 -22.95 19.18 -6.07
CA HIS A 272 -22.02 19.73 -5.08
C HIS A 272 -20.91 18.72 -4.76
N ALA A 273 -21.27 17.45 -4.56
CA ALA A 273 -20.30 16.39 -4.32
C ALA A 273 -19.32 16.23 -5.48
N ASN A 274 -19.81 16.28 -6.72
CA ASN A 274 -18.96 16.20 -7.92
C ASN A 274 -17.99 17.39 -8.01
N GLY A 275 -18.43 18.60 -7.64
CA GLY A 275 -17.57 19.79 -7.57
C GLY A 275 -16.43 19.62 -6.56
N TRP A 276 -16.73 19.16 -5.34
CA TRP A 276 -15.69 18.92 -4.32
C TRP A 276 -14.79 17.72 -4.62
N LEU A 277 -15.21 16.83 -5.53
CA LEU A 277 -14.42 15.71 -6.01
C LEU A 277 -13.84 15.97 -7.41
N SER A 278 -13.70 17.24 -7.82
CA SER A 278 -13.07 17.65 -9.09
C SER A 278 -13.58 16.85 -10.31
N GLY A 279 -14.90 16.69 -10.41
CA GLY A 279 -15.53 15.99 -11.54
C GLY A 279 -15.38 14.46 -11.53
N ALA A 280 -14.88 13.85 -10.45
CA ALA A 280 -14.65 12.41 -10.41
C ALA A 280 -15.93 11.58 -10.54
N ILE A 281 -17.06 12.05 -10.00
CA ILE A 281 -18.33 11.32 -10.10
C ILE A 281 -18.75 11.25 -11.57
N GLU A 282 -18.68 12.36 -12.29
CA GLU A 282 -18.99 12.43 -13.73
C GLU A 282 -18.12 11.47 -14.57
N LYS A 283 -16.81 11.42 -14.28
CA LYS A 283 -15.88 10.50 -14.96
C LYS A 283 -16.24 9.03 -14.71
N VAL A 284 -16.63 8.70 -13.48
CA VAL A 284 -17.01 7.34 -13.10
C VAL A 284 -18.36 6.96 -13.72
N THR A 285 -19.35 7.86 -13.73
CA THR A 285 -20.68 7.59 -14.27
C THR A 285 -20.72 7.48 -15.79
N ALA A 286 -19.69 7.98 -16.49
CA ALA A 286 -19.51 7.77 -17.92
C ALA A 286 -19.24 6.30 -18.30
N LEU A 287 -18.82 5.46 -17.35
CA LEU A 287 -18.62 4.03 -17.58
C LEU A 287 -19.97 3.30 -17.71
N PRO A 288 -20.05 2.29 -18.59
CA PRO A 288 -21.29 1.57 -18.82
C PRO A 288 -21.75 0.85 -17.55
N TYR A 289 -23.06 0.80 -17.34
CA TYR A 289 -23.72 0.10 -16.23
C TYR A 289 -23.46 0.64 -14.81
N ILE A 290 -22.79 1.78 -14.67
CA ILE A 290 -22.56 2.40 -13.35
C ILE A 290 -23.78 3.18 -12.86
N ASN A 291 -24.42 3.99 -13.70
CA ASN A 291 -25.55 4.82 -13.31
C ASN A 291 -26.92 4.24 -13.74
N THR A 292 -27.08 2.92 -13.72
CA THR A 292 -28.33 2.26 -14.18
C THR A 292 -29.55 2.68 -13.38
N LEU A 293 -29.38 2.96 -12.08
CA LEU A 293 -30.45 3.40 -11.18
C LEU A 293 -30.66 4.92 -11.16
N GLY A 294 -29.91 5.69 -11.96
CA GLY A 294 -30.00 7.16 -12.01
C GLY A 294 -29.59 7.88 -10.72
N VAL A 295 -28.96 7.18 -9.77
CA VAL A 295 -28.58 7.70 -8.44
C VAL A 295 -27.48 8.76 -8.55
N PHE A 296 -26.58 8.61 -9.51
CA PHE A 296 -25.44 9.51 -9.72
C PHE A 296 -25.70 10.55 -10.83
N GLU A 297 -26.97 10.81 -11.17
CA GLU A 297 -27.31 11.91 -12.07
C GLU A 297 -26.88 13.26 -11.47
N ILE A 298 -26.19 14.05 -12.28
CA ILE A 298 -25.69 15.37 -11.89
C ILE A 298 -26.66 16.42 -12.45
N GLY A 299 -27.17 17.29 -11.57
CA GLY A 299 -28.08 18.37 -11.96
C GLY A 299 -27.40 19.46 -12.80
N SER A 300 -28.16 20.13 -13.65
CA SER A 300 -27.70 21.30 -14.39
C SER A 300 -27.62 22.52 -13.45
N GLY A 301 -26.47 22.72 -12.81
CA GLY A 301 -26.11 23.99 -12.18
C GLY A 301 -25.94 23.94 -10.66
N ALA A 302 -24.70 23.79 -10.21
CA ALA A 302 -24.27 24.21 -8.87
C ALA A 302 -23.66 25.63 -8.89
N GLN A 303 -24.32 26.56 -9.57
CA GLN A 303 -23.87 27.96 -9.67
C GLN A 303 -24.78 28.84 -8.80
N GLY A 304 -24.58 28.79 -7.48
CA GLY A 304 -25.31 29.60 -6.51
C GLY A 304 -25.02 29.19 -5.06
N ALA A 305 -25.25 30.12 -4.11
CA ALA A 305 -25.17 29.81 -2.68
C ALA A 305 -26.29 28.81 -2.33
N ALA A 306 -25.91 27.55 -2.14
CA ALA A 306 -26.85 26.50 -1.80
C ALA A 306 -27.42 26.75 -0.40
N ALA A 307 -28.67 26.34 -0.17
CA ALA A 307 -29.26 26.40 1.16
C ALA A 307 -28.36 25.64 2.17
N PHE A 308 -28.32 26.10 3.42
CA PHE A 308 -27.49 25.47 4.44
C PHE A 308 -27.72 23.94 4.52
N THR A 309 -28.98 23.51 4.42
CA THR A 309 -29.37 22.10 4.41
C THR A 309 -28.78 21.32 3.25
N THR A 310 -28.80 21.88 2.02
CA THR A 310 -28.25 21.19 0.85
C THR A 310 -26.73 21.06 0.92
N THR A 311 -26.04 22.06 1.45
CA THR A 311 -24.60 22.03 1.68
C THR A 311 -24.22 20.95 2.69
N VAL A 312 -24.91 20.90 3.83
CA VAL A 312 -24.66 19.88 4.88
C VAL A 312 -24.89 18.47 4.34
N THR A 313 -26.01 18.23 3.64
CA THR A 313 -26.29 16.92 3.04
C THR A 313 -25.23 16.53 2.01
N ALA A 314 -24.82 17.46 1.15
CA ALA A 314 -23.76 17.21 0.18
C ALA A 314 -22.44 16.84 0.87
N ILE A 315 -22.09 17.45 2.02
CA ILE A 315 -20.84 17.14 2.73
C ILE A 315 -20.84 15.68 3.19
N PHE A 316 -21.92 15.24 3.81
CA PHE A 316 -22.06 13.84 4.24
C PHE A 316 -22.07 12.88 3.05
N LEU A 317 -22.70 13.25 1.94
CA LEU A 317 -22.66 12.47 0.71
C LEU A 317 -21.24 12.32 0.18
N THR A 318 -20.48 13.42 0.09
CA THR A 318 -19.08 13.40 -0.37
C THR A 318 -18.19 12.54 0.53
N ILE A 319 -18.33 12.67 1.85
CA ILE A 319 -17.60 11.81 2.81
C ILE A 319 -17.95 10.33 2.58
N THR A 320 -19.23 10.03 2.34
CA THR A 320 -19.67 8.65 2.09
C THR A 320 -19.10 8.09 0.79
N ILE A 321 -19.05 8.90 -0.28
CA ILE A 321 -18.43 8.51 -1.56
C ILE A 321 -16.92 8.28 -1.40
N LEU A 322 -16.22 9.18 -0.71
CA LEU A 322 -14.80 9.01 -0.39
C LEU A 322 -14.55 7.75 0.44
N MET A 323 -15.40 7.47 1.42
CA MET A 323 -15.30 6.25 2.24
C MET A 323 -15.56 4.99 1.40
N GLY A 324 -16.51 5.04 0.46
CA GLY A 324 -16.75 3.97 -0.50
C GLY A 324 -15.54 3.70 -1.40
N ALA A 325 -14.92 4.75 -1.94
CA ALA A 325 -13.69 4.63 -2.72
C ALA A 325 -12.52 4.08 -1.88
N ALA A 326 -12.35 4.60 -0.66
CA ALA A 326 -11.34 4.12 0.28
C ALA A 326 -11.56 2.65 0.66
N LEU A 327 -12.81 2.18 0.76
CA LEU A 327 -13.14 0.77 1.02
C LEU A 327 -12.72 -0.16 -0.12
N VAL A 328 -12.80 0.29 -1.37
CA VAL A 328 -12.30 -0.45 -2.53
C VAL A 328 -10.79 -0.57 -2.49
N VAL A 329 -10.08 0.54 -2.21
CA VAL A 329 -8.61 0.54 -2.08
C VAL A 329 -8.16 -0.29 -0.87
N ALA A 330 -8.88 -0.22 0.26
CA ALA A 330 -8.61 -1.02 1.44
C ALA A 330 -8.71 -2.52 1.16
N HIS A 331 -9.66 -2.92 0.30
CA HIS A 331 -9.78 -4.31 -0.12
C HIS A 331 -8.61 -4.77 -0.99
N LEU A 332 -8.16 -3.93 -1.94
CA LEU A 332 -6.94 -4.18 -2.72
C LEU A 332 -5.73 -4.40 -1.79
N PHE A 333 -5.55 -3.53 -0.80
CA PHE A 333 -4.45 -3.65 0.16
C PHE A 333 -4.59 -4.88 1.06
N SER A 334 -5.81 -5.25 1.45
CA SER A 334 -6.07 -6.48 2.22
C SER A 334 -5.67 -7.73 1.44
N ILE A 335 -6.03 -7.82 0.15
CA ILE A 335 -5.59 -8.92 -0.73
C ILE A 335 -4.06 -8.92 -0.87
N ALA A 336 -3.45 -7.76 -1.09
CA ALA A 336 -1.99 -7.66 -1.24
C ALA A 336 -1.25 -8.13 0.01
N SER A 337 -1.58 -7.61 1.20
CA SER A 337 -0.89 -8.00 2.43
C SER A 337 -1.11 -9.47 2.81
N ALA A 338 -2.34 -9.97 2.69
CA ALA A 338 -2.64 -11.38 2.95
C ALA A 338 -1.96 -12.30 1.92
N GLY A 339 -1.95 -11.89 0.65
CA GLY A 339 -1.30 -12.61 -0.44
C GLY A 339 0.20 -12.71 -0.26
N ASN A 340 0.87 -11.60 0.02
CA ASN A 340 2.31 -11.58 0.26
C ASN A 340 2.69 -12.42 1.48
N THR A 341 1.80 -12.51 2.49
CA THR A 341 1.99 -13.40 3.65
C THR A 341 1.95 -14.87 3.25
N VAL A 342 0.94 -15.28 2.48
CA VAL A 342 0.84 -16.66 1.95
C VAL A 342 2.02 -16.99 1.04
N ILE A 343 2.40 -16.07 0.15
CA ILE A 343 3.55 -16.25 -0.73
C ILE A 343 4.83 -16.41 0.10
N TYR A 344 5.04 -15.58 1.12
CA TYR A 344 6.21 -15.67 1.98
C TYR A 344 6.29 -17.01 2.73
N THR A 345 5.18 -17.51 3.28
CA THR A 345 5.18 -18.81 3.96
C THR A 345 5.51 -19.97 3.00
N ILE A 346 5.02 -19.91 1.76
CA ILE A 346 5.39 -20.85 0.69
C ILE A 346 6.89 -20.77 0.38
N LEU A 347 7.41 -19.56 0.17
CA LEU A 347 8.81 -19.34 -0.17
C LEU A 347 9.72 -19.87 0.95
N ARG A 348 9.40 -19.58 2.22
CA ARG A 348 10.20 -20.06 3.35
C ARG A 348 10.23 -21.58 3.44
N LYS A 349 9.09 -22.25 3.27
CA LYS A 349 9.06 -23.72 3.26
C LYS A 349 9.91 -24.31 2.13
N LYS A 350 9.92 -23.66 0.96
CA LYS A 350 10.73 -24.08 -0.20
C LYS A 350 12.21 -23.72 -0.12
N LEU A 351 12.59 -22.78 0.75
CA LEU A 351 13.97 -22.37 0.98
C LEU A 351 14.65 -23.29 1.97
N ASP A 352 14.10 -23.38 3.18
CA ASP A 352 14.80 -23.96 4.33
C ASP A 352 14.10 -25.22 4.85
N GLY A 353 13.01 -25.66 4.21
CA GLY A 353 12.19 -26.78 4.69
C GLY A 353 11.38 -26.46 5.96
N GLN A 354 11.57 -25.29 6.57
CA GLN A 354 10.90 -24.85 7.80
C GLN A 354 9.42 -24.53 7.54
N ASN A 355 8.53 -25.10 8.35
CA ASN A 355 7.11 -24.75 8.29
C ASN A 355 6.78 -23.66 9.31
N LEU A 356 6.73 -22.39 8.85
CA LEU A 356 6.39 -21.25 9.71
C LEU A 356 4.99 -21.32 10.35
N LEU A 357 4.14 -22.25 9.91
CA LEU A 357 2.80 -22.46 10.42
C LEU A 357 2.76 -23.45 11.59
N VAL A 358 3.85 -24.16 11.86
CA VAL A 358 3.96 -25.12 12.97
C VAL A 358 4.70 -24.43 14.12
N PRO A 359 4.21 -24.48 15.37
CA PRO A 359 4.96 -23.99 16.52
C PRO A 359 6.33 -24.69 16.63
N PRO A 360 7.40 -23.98 17.06
CA PRO A 360 8.74 -24.55 17.18
C PRO A 360 8.78 -25.85 18.00
N ASP A 361 7.92 -25.96 19.02
CA ASP A 361 7.90 -27.08 19.96
C ASP A 361 7.40 -28.39 19.33
N SER A 362 6.61 -28.31 18.25
CA SER A 362 6.09 -29.50 17.53
C SER A 362 7.10 -30.10 16.55
N GLU A 363 7.99 -29.31 15.94
CA GLU A 363 9.01 -29.84 15.03
C GLU A 363 10.04 -30.73 15.77
N LEU A 364 10.33 -30.43 17.05
CA LEU A 364 11.19 -31.24 17.92
C LEU A 364 10.58 -32.61 18.29
N THR A 365 9.25 -32.71 18.27
CA THR A 365 8.56 -33.96 18.63
C THR A 365 8.56 -34.93 17.44
N GLU A 366 8.31 -34.44 16.22
CA GLU A 366 8.38 -35.25 15.00
C GLU A 366 9.81 -35.73 14.67
N THR A 367 10.85 -34.93 14.94
CA THR A 367 12.25 -35.38 14.75
C THR A 367 12.67 -36.44 15.77
N ASN A 368 12.16 -36.40 17.00
CA ASN A 368 12.45 -37.41 18.02
C ASN A 368 11.71 -38.74 17.77
N GLU A 369 10.48 -38.70 17.25
CA GLU A 369 9.74 -39.91 16.86
C GLU A 369 10.33 -40.57 15.60
N ALA A 370 10.83 -39.80 14.63
CA ALA A 370 11.52 -40.34 13.46
C ALA A 370 12.89 -40.97 13.79
N GLN A 371 13.49 -40.61 14.93
CA GLN A 371 14.78 -41.15 15.40
C GLN A 371 14.65 -42.25 16.46
N THR A 372 13.44 -42.61 16.88
CA THR A 372 13.24 -43.80 17.72
C THR A 372 13.04 -45.02 16.82
N PRO A 373 14.04 -45.91 16.64
CA PRO A 373 13.78 -47.19 16.00
C PRO A 373 12.76 -47.93 16.86
N SER A 374 11.72 -48.47 16.23
CA SER A 374 10.72 -49.33 16.87
C SER A 374 11.42 -50.39 17.73
N ARG A 375 11.42 -50.20 19.05
CA ARG A 375 11.77 -51.25 19.99
C ARG A 375 10.53 -52.09 20.24
N SER A 376 10.44 -53.17 19.47
CA SER A 376 9.93 -54.52 19.78
C SER A 376 9.21 -55.11 18.57
#